data_AF-A0A497TEA5-F1
#
_entry.id   AF-A0A497TEA5-F1
#
_cell.length_a   1.000
_cell.length_b   1.000
_cell.length_c   1.000
_cell.angle_alpha   90.00
_cell.angle_beta   90.00
_cell.angle_gamma   90.00
#
_symmetry.space_group_name_H-M   'P 1'
#
loop_
_entity.id
_entity.type
_entity.pdbx_description
1 polymer ?
#
loop_
_entity_poly.entity_id
_entity_poly.type
_entity_poly.pdbx_seq_one_letter_code
_entity_poly.pdbx_strand_id
1 'polypeptide(L)'
;MYVFKEWEDAKLRLWSKVKKLKKHIPDYGYSDSNRAYSTDEKFCRFVIQKLRDVKWKIVDVLNMLFETGVNNLEMLEKTKNEIDMFLDEVKIRELSCRRSITSEVLDSIVEYDFNITEELEKLKRETELLFEFSLKIETPANRMFDEKDIVELNKKVQTIEKHVKKIREMFEERDKLINLKKLHLLDFVKEKIKTI
;
A
#
# COMPACT_ATOMS: atom_id res chain seq x y z
N MET A 1 0.87 -30.74 6.18
CA MET A 1 0.08 -30.77 7.43
C MET A 1 -0.56 -29.40 7.55
N TYR A 2 -1.89 -29.36 7.55
CA TYR A 2 -2.70 -28.22 7.10
C TYR A 2 -2.57 -26.96 7.97
N VAL A 3 -2.52 -25.81 7.30
CA VAL A 3 -2.42 -24.44 7.85
C VAL A 3 -3.56 -24.09 8.81
N PHE A 4 -4.62 -24.91 8.88
CA PHE A 4 -5.83 -24.61 9.65
C PHE A 4 -5.57 -24.29 11.13
N LYS A 5 -4.81 -25.13 11.86
CA LYS A 5 -4.52 -24.89 13.28
C LYS A 5 -3.67 -23.63 13.47
N GLU A 6 -2.60 -23.51 12.67
CA GLU A 6 -1.71 -22.34 12.67
C GLU A 6 -2.48 -21.04 12.39
N TRP A 7 -3.44 -21.09 11.46
CA TRP A 7 -4.30 -19.98 11.11
C TRP A 7 -5.29 -19.63 12.21
N GLU A 8 -5.96 -20.60 12.84
CA GLU A 8 -6.90 -20.30 13.93
C GLU A 8 -6.17 -19.71 15.13
N ASP A 9 -4.97 -20.19 15.45
CA ASP A 9 -4.13 -19.63 16.51
C ASP A 9 -3.71 -18.17 16.20
N ALA A 10 -3.23 -17.89 14.99
CA ALA A 10 -2.86 -16.54 14.54
C ALA A 10 -4.07 -15.59 14.50
N LYS A 11 -5.20 -16.06 13.95
CA LYS A 11 -6.45 -15.31 13.85
C LYS A 11 -7.01 -14.92 15.21
N LEU A 12 -6.89 -15.78 16.22
CA LEU A 12 -7.29 -15.45 17.58
C LEU A 12 -6.41 -14.34 18.17
N ARG A 13 -5.08 -14.43 18.03
CA ARG A 13 -4.14 -13.41 18.50
C ARG A 13 -4.36 -12.06 17.81
N LEU A 14 -4.62 -12.06 16.50
CA LEU A 14 -4.75 -10.86 15.66
C LEU A 14 -6.20 -10.54 15.29
N TRP A 15 -7.17 -10.98 16.10
CA TRP A 15 -8.59 -10.90 15.79
C TRP A 15 -9.05 -9.50 15.36
N SER A 16 -8.61 -8.46 16.07
CA SER A 16 -8.99 -7.07 15.76
C SER A 16 -8.50 -6.62 14.37
N LYS A 17 -7.29 -7.01 13.98
CA LYS A 17 -6.69 -6.72 12.67
C LYS A 17 -7.39 -7.49 11.57
N VAL A 18 -7.59 -8.80 11.77
CA VAL A 18 -8.35 -9.66 10.83
C VAL A 18 -9.77 -9.12 10.62
N LYS A 19 -10.46 -8.68 11.67
CA LYS A 19 -11.79 -8.08 11.58
C LYS A 19 -11.81 -6.82 10.72
N LYS A 20 -10.77 -5.97 10.82
CA LYS A 20 -10.64 -4.78 9.97
C LYS A 20 -10.32 -5.16 8.52
N LEU A 21 -9.39 -6.07 8.30
CA LEU A 21 -9.03 -6.57 6.96
C LEU A 21 -10.24 -7.13 6.22
N LYS A 22 -11.12 -7.85 6.93
CA LYS A 22 -12.37 -8.37 6.36
C LYS A 22 -13.35 -7.31 5.84
N LYS A 23 -13.22 -6.04 6.26
CA LYS A 23 -14.02 -4.95 5.68
C LYS A 23 -13.60 -4.61 4.25
N HIS A 24 -12.33 -4.86 3.92
CA HIS A 24 -11.74 -4.58 2.60
C HIS A 24 -11.63 -5.83 1.75
N ILE A 25 -11.37 -6.98 2.37
CA ILE A 25 -11.16 -8.28 1.72
C ILE A 25 -12.13 -9.29 2.33
N PRO A 26 -13.33 -9.44 1.73
CA PRO A 26 -14.28 -10.45 2.18
C PRO A 26 -13.66 -11.84 2.16
N ASP A 27 -13.92 -12.61 3.22
CA ASP A 27 -13.38 -13.96 3.47
C ASP A 27 -11.87 -14.05 3.73
N TYR A 28 -11.22 -12.94 4.10
CA TYR A 28 -9.80 -12.92 4.48
C TYR A 28 -9.44 -14.08 5.42
N GLY A 29 -8.51 -14.93 4.99
CA GLY A 29 -7.91 -15.96 5.84
C GLY A 29 -7.04 -16.99 5.13
N TYR A 30 -6.27 -17.73 5.93
CA TYR A 30 -5.28 -18.70 5.46
C TYR A 30 -5.58 -20.13 5.97
N SER A 31 -6.86 -20.47 6.17
CA SER A 31 -7.28 -21.77 6.74
C SER A 31 -6.83 -22.98 5.92
N ASP A 32 -6.66 -22.81 4.62
CA ASP A 32 -6.28 -23.83 3.66
C ASP A 32 -5.63 -23.18 2.43
N SER A 33 -5.11 -24.01 1.52
CA SER A 33 -4.37 -23.55 0.35
C SER A 33 -5.19 -22.69 -0.60
N ASN A 34 -6.45 -23.04 -0.83
CA ASN A 34 -7.31 -22.33 -1.77
C ASN A 34 -7.72 -20.98 -1.17
N ARG A 35 -8.03 -20.95 0.13
CA ARG A 35 -8.37 -19.71 0.82
C ARG A 35 -7.17 -18.77 0.97
N ALA A 36 -5.98 -19.30 1.22
CA ALA A 36 -4.74 -18.53 1.23
C ALA A 36 -4.51 -17.85 -0.13
N TYR A 37 -4.54 -18.63 -1.21
CA TYR A 37 -4.40 -18.11 -2.58
C TYR A 37 -5.45 -17.03 -2.88
N SER A 38 -6.72 -17.29 -2.56
CA SER A 38 -7.80 -16.32 -2.78
C SER A 38 -7.62 -15.05 -1.95
N THR A 39 -7.14 -15.17 -0.71
CA THR A 39 -6.83 -14.02 0.15
C THR A 39 -5.72 -13.18 -0.44
N ASP A 40 -4.62 -13.80 -0.87
CA ASP A 40 -3.50 -13.11 -1.50
C ASP A 40 -3.91 -12.39 -2.79
N GLU A 41 -4.70 -13.06 -3.63
CA GLU A 41 -5.21 -12.49 -4.87
C GLU A 41 -6.10 -11.27 -4.60
N LYS A 42 -7.07 -11.40 -3.67
CA LYS A 42 -7.96 -10.30 -3.29
C LYS A 42 -7.18 -9.15 -2.65
N PHE A 43 -6.17 -9.44 -1.84
CA PHE A 43 -5.30 -8.42 -1.25
C PHE A 43 -4.54 -7.65 -2.33
N CYS A 44 -3.92 -8.33 -3.29
CA CYS A 44 -3.23 -7.67 -4.40
C CYS A 44 -4.18 -6.82 -5.24
N ARG A 45 -5.39 -7.32 -5.54
CA ARG A 45 -6.44 -6.54 -6.23
C ARG A 45 -6.84 -5.29 -5.46
N PHE A 46 -6.99 -5.40 -4.13
CA PHE A 46 -7.28 -4.25 -3.27
C PHE A 46 -6.17 -3.19 -3.33
N VAL A 47 -4.90 -3.59 -3.21
CA VAL A 47 -3.74 -2.69 -3.33
C VAL A 47 -3.72 -2.01 -4.70
N ILE A 48 -3.89 -2.77 -5.80
CA ILE A 48 -3.95 -2.24 -7.16
C ILE A 48 -5.04 -1.18 -7.29
N GLN A 49 -6.25 -1.47 -6.79
CA GLN A 49 -7.37 -0.53 -6.89
C GLN A 49 -7.05 0.79 -6.16
N LYS A 50 -6.54 0.71 -4.93
CA LYS A 50 -6.23 1.90 -4.13
C LYS A 50 -5.10 2.73 -4.76
N LEU A 51 -4.06 2.09 -5.28
CA LEU A 51 -2.98 2.79 -5.98
C LEU A 51 -3.46 3.44 -7.29
N ARG A 52 -4.37 2.78 -8.01
CA ARG A 52 -5.02 3.38 -9.19
C ARG A 52 -5.79 4.64 -8.81
N ASP A 53 -6.64 4.57 -7.79
CA ASP A 53 -7.44 5.72 -7.34
C ASP A 53 -6.54 6.92 -7.00
N VAL A 54 -5.43 6.67 -6.28
CA VAL A 54 -4.42 7.69 -5.95
C VAL A 54 -3.75 8.24 -7.21
N LYS A 55 -3.35 7.38 -8.14
CA LYS A 55 -2.74 7.79 -9.42
C LYS A 55 -3.66 8.71 -10.21
N TRP A 56 -4.93 8.33 -10.37
CA TRP A 56 -5.91 9.15 -11.09
C TRP A 56 -6.02 10.54 -10.48
N LYS A 57 -6.07 10.62 -9.15
CA LYS A 57 -6.12 11.90 -8.44
C LYS A 57 -4.87 12.75 -8.65
N ILE A 58 -3.68 12.13 -8.69
CA ILE A 58 -2.43 12.83 -9.02
C ILE A 58 -2.44 13.36 -10.45
N VAL A 59 -2.97 12.59 -11.41
CA VAL A 59 -3.13 13.03 -12.81
C VAL A 59 -4.07 14.23 -12.90
N ASP A 60 -5.19 14.21 -12.17
CA ASP A 60 -6.09 15.36 -12.12
C ASP A 60 -5.38 16.60 -11.58
N VAL A 61 -4.56 16.45 -10.52
CA VAL A 61 -3.76 17.55 -9.97
C VAL A 61 -2.75 18.08 -10.99
N LEU A 62 -2.03 17.19 -11.69
CA LEU A 62 -1.08 17.61 -12.73
C LEU A 62 -1.76 18.43 -13.82
N ASN A 63 -2.92 17.99 -14.30
CA ASN A 63 -3.67 18.69 -15.34
C ASN A 63 -4.13 20.09 -14.86
N MET A 64 -4.70 20.18 -13.66
CA MET A 64 -5.14 21.47 -13.09
C MET A 64 -3.97 22.45 -12.90
N LEU A 65 -2.84 21.97 -12.39
CA LEU A 65 -1.66 22.82 -12.18
C LEU A 65 -1.03 23.26 -13.49
N PHE A 66 -1.04 22.39 -14.51
CA PHE A 66 -0.58 22.74 -15.85
C PHE A 66 -1.47 23.82 -16.50
N GLU A 67 -2.81 23.68 -16.40
CA GLU A 67 -3.77 24.65 -16.92
C GLU A 67 -3.67 26.02 -16.25
N THR A 68 -3.26 26.06 -14.98
CA THR A 68 -3.00 27.30 -14.22
C THR A 68 -1.61 27.89 -14.46
N GLY A 69 -0.79 27.28 -15.33
CA GLY A 69 0.52 27.79 -15.75
C GLY A 69 1.69 27.43 -14.81
N VAL A 70 1.50 26.46 -13.91
CA VAL A 70 2.58 25.97 -13.04
C VAL A 70 3.42 24.95 -13.81
N ASN A 71 4.65 25.34 -14.16
CA ASN A 71 5.52 24.50 -15.00
C ASN A 71 6.52 23.62 -14.22
N ASN A 72 6.66 23.80 -12.90
CA ASN A 72 7.60 23.02 -12.09
C ASN A 72 6.88 21.91 -11.31
N LEU A 73 6.49 20.85 -12.01
CA LEU A 73 5.72 19.71 -11.46
C LEU A 73 6.50 18.39 -11.44
N GLU A 74 7.81 18.44 -11.67
CA GLU A 74 8.69 17.27 -11.81
C GLU A 74 8.54 16.28 -10.65
N MET A 75 8.43 16.77 -9.42
CA MET A 75 8.29 15.92 -8.23
C MET A 75 6.98 15.13 -8.22
N LEU A 76 5.89 15.75 -8.68
CA LEU A 76 4.59 15.11 -8.76
C LEU A 76 4.56 14.08 -9.90
N GLU A 77 5.18 14.40 -11.04
CA GLU A 77 5.37 13.46 -12.15
C GLU A 77 6.20 12.24 -11.73
N LYS A 78 7.29 12.46 -10.99
CA LYS A 78 8.12 11.39 -10.44
C LYS A 78 7.30 10.49 -9.51
N THR A 79 6.53 11.07 -8.60
CA THR A 79 5.66 10.31 -7.69
C THR A 79 4.62 9.49 -8.45
N LYS A 80 4.01 10.05 -9.51
CA LYS A 80 3.09 9.33 -10.39
C LYS A 80 3.77 8.13 -11.05
N ASN A 81 4.98 8.31 -11.56
CA ASN A 81 5.74 7.25 -12.23
C ASN A 81 6.15 6.15 -11.24
N GLU A 82 6.49 6.50 -9.99
CA GLU A 82 6.78 5.52 -8.94
C GLU A 82 5.55 4.66 -8.60
N ILE A 83 4.36 5.27 -8.55
CA ILE A 83 3.09 4.54 -8.36
C ILE A 83 2.84 3.61 -9.55
N ASP A 84 3.14 4.05 -10.78
CA ASP A 84 2.99 3.22 -11.98
C ASP A 84 3.91 2.00 -11.96
N MET A 85 5.18 2.19 -11.62
CA MET A 85 6.12 1.07 -11.45
C MET A 85 5.63 0.11 -10.37
N PHE A 86 5.20 0.63 -9.23
CA PHE A 86 4.70 -0.22 -8.14
C PHE A 86 3.42 -0.97 -8.53
N LEU A 87 2.52 -0.34 -9.28
CA LEU A 87 1.33 -1.00 -9.83
C LEU A 87 1.69 -2.18 -10.71
N ASP A 88 2.71 -2.05 -11.55
CA ASP A 88 3.15 -3.13 -12.43
C ASP A 88 3.80 -4.27 -11.65
N GLU A 89 4.60 -3.96 -10.63
CA GLU A 89 5.16 -4.94 -9.69
C GLU A 89 4.08 -5.79 -9.01
N VAL A 90 3.00 -5.16 -8.54
CA VAL A 90 1.89 -5.88 -7.91
C VAL A 90 1.14 -6.78 -8.90
N LYS A 91 1.00 -6.35 -10.18
CA LYS A 91 0.28 -7.11 -11.22
C LYS A 91 1.03 -8.35 -11.72
N ILE A 92 2.35 -8.26 -11.87
CA ILE A 92 3.17 -9.35 -12.40
C ILE A 92 3.51 -10.41 -11.35
N ARG A 93 3.10 -10.17 -10.09
CA ARG A 93 3.42 -11.03 -8.96
C ARG A 93 2.86 -12.44 -9.14
N GLU A 94 3.71 -13.43 -8.93
CA GLU A 94 3.31 -14.83 -8.87
C GLU A 94 2.79 -15.19 -7.46
N LEU A 95 1.57 -15.73 -7.40
CA LEU A 95 0.93 -16.18 -6.17
C LEU A 95 1.26 -17.65 -5.94
N SER A 96 2.24 -17.96 -5.08
CA SER A 96 2.56 -19.33 -4.73
C SER A 96 1.83 -19.79 -3.47
N CYS A 97 1.20 -20.97 -3.52
CA CYS A 97 0.54 -21.54 -2.35
C CYS A 97 1.43 -22.58 -1.66
N ARG A 98 1.94 -22.26 -0.47
CA ARG A 98 2.80 -23.15 0.31
C ARG A 98 2.00 -24.16 1.13
N ARG A 99 2.54 -25.38 1.20
CA ARG A 99 1.95 -26.50 1.97
C ARG A 99 2.31 -26.53 3.46
N SER A 100 3.12 -25.59 3.97
CA SER A 100 3.36 -25.42 5.42
C SER A 100 3.80 -24.00 5.78
N ILE A 101 2.90 -23.20 6.35
CA ILE A 101 3.15 -21.86 6.91
C ILE A 101 2.91 -21.97 8.42
N THR A 102 3.81 -21.43 9.25
CA THR A 102 3.66 -21.43 10.72
C THR A 102 2.86 -20.23 11.19
N SER A 103 2.33 -20.29 12.41
CA SER A 103 1.52 -19.22 12.97
C SER A 103 2.27 -17.91 13.13
N GLU A 104 3.58 -17.92 13.38
CA GLU A 104 4.41 -16.69 13.46
C GLU A 104 4.55 -15.99 12.10
N VAL A 105 4.61 -16.78 11.04
CA VAL A 105 4.64 -16.27 9.67
C VAL A 105 3.28 -15.69 9.29
N LEU A 106 2.20 -16.38 9.66
CA LEU A 106 0.84 -15.87 9.48
C LEU A 106 0.63 -14.58 10.27
N ASP A 107 1.14 -14.50 11.50
CA ASP A 107 1.08 -13.27 12.30
C ASP A 107 1.73 -12.10 11.55
N SER A 108 2.92 -12.35 11.00
CA SER A 108 3.65 -11.35 10.22
C SER A 108 2.90 -10.95 8.94
N ILE A 109 2.34 -11.91 8.20
CA ILE A 109 1.55 -11.62 6.99
C ILE A 109 0.33 -10.76 7.32
N VAL A 110 -0.42 -11.11 8.37
CA VAL A 110 -1.58 -10.34 8.82
C VAL A 110 -1.17 -8.93 9.26
N GLU A 111 -0.02 -8.81 9.92
CA GLU A 111 0.55 -7.52 10.34
C GLU A 111 0.85 -6.62 9.14
N TYR A 112 1.55 -7.15 8.13
CA TYR A 112 1.85 -6.41 6.92
C TYR A 112 0.59 -6.05 6.15
N ASP A 113 -0.33 -7.01 5.94
CA ASP A 113 -1.58 -6.77 5.23
C ASP A 113 -2.38 -5.64 5.92
N PHE A 114 -2.42 -5.65 7.25
CA PHE A 114 -3.08 -4.62 8.05
C PHE A 114 -2.41 -3.25 7.92
N ASN A 115 -1.09 -3.19 8.08
CA ASN A 115 -0.34 -1.94 8.03
C ASN A 115 -0.33 -1.31 6.63
N ILE A 116 -0.25 -2.13 5.58
CA ILE A 116 -0.42 -1.70 4.19
C ILE A 116 -1.81 -1.08 3.99
N THR A 117 -2.86 -1.72 4.51
CA THR A 117 -4.24 -1.22 4.38
C THR A 117 -4.42 0.13 5.06
N GLU A 118 -3.92 0.29 6.30
CA GLU A 118 -4.01 1.56 7.03
C GLU A 118 -3.17 2.65 6.37
N GLU A 119 -2.00 2.31 5.81
CA GLU A 119 -1.14 3.27 5.13
C GLU A 119 -1.70 3.71 3.77
N LEU A 120 -2.38 2.82 3.04
CA LEU A 120 -3.12 3.17 1.81
C LEU A 120 -4.26 4.16 2.10
N GLU A 121 -4.95 4.04 3.23
CA GLU A 121 -5.98 5.02 3.63
C GLU A 121 -5.36 6.39 3.98
N LYS A 122 -4.16 6.43 4.58
CA LYS A 122 -3.44 7.70 4.78
C LYS A 122 -3.00 8.32 3.45
N LEU A 123 -2.41 7.52 2.56
CA LEU A 123 -2.02 7.95 1.22
C LEU A 123 -3.20 8.57 0.47
N LYS A 124 -4.37 7.94 0.52
CA LYS A 124 -5.61 8.46 -0.06
C LYS A 124 -5.96 9.84 0.49
N ARG A 125 -5.94 10.02 1.82
CA ARG A 125 -6.22 11.32 2.47
C ARG A 125 -5.22 12.40 2.08
N GLU A 126 -3.92 12.10 2.09
CA GLU A 126 -2.89 13.07 1.69
C GLU A 126 -3.06 13.50 0.23
N THR A 127 -3.47 12.58 -0.63
CA THR A 127 -3.76 12.86 -2.05
C THR A 127 -5.03 13.71 -2.22
N GLU A 128 -6.05 13.47 -1.39
CA GLU A 128 -7.26 14.32 -1.33
C GLU A 128 -6.91 15.75 -0.88
N LEU A 129 -6.05 15.91 0.14
CA LEU A 129 -5.57 17.21 0.60
C LEU A 129 -4.75 17.95 -0.46
N LEU A 130 -3.92 17.24 -1.23
CA LEU A 130 -3.20 17.82 -2.38
C LEU A 130 -4.17 18.33 -3.44
N PHE A 131 -5.21 17.55 -3.74
CA PHE A 131 -6.23 17.93 -4.71
C PHE A 131 -7.03 19.16 -4.25
N GLU A 132 -7.51 19.19 -3.00
CA GLU A 132 -8.20 20.34 -2.43
C GLU A 132 -7.35 21.60 -2.41
N PHE A 133 -6.05 21.46 -2.12
CA PHE A 133 -5.10 22.56 -2.19
C PHE A 133 -4.99 23.11 -3.62
N SER A 134 -4.90 22.22 -4.61
CA SER A 134 -4.80 22.59 -6.02
C SER A 134 -6.06 23.31 -6.52
N LEU A 135 -7.25 22.84 -6.12
CA LEU A 135 -8.53 23.48 -6.46
C LEU A 135 -8.66 24.91 -5.91
N LYS A 136 -8.21 25.14 -4.67
CA LYS A 136 -8.26 26.48 -4.08
C LYS A 136 -7.52 27.47 -4.97
N ILE A 137 -6.44 27.06 -5.61
CA ILE A 137 -5.58 27.94 -6.40
C ILE A 137 -6.23 28.33 -7.74
N GLU A 138 -7.11 27.50 -8.29
CA GLU A 138 -7.85 27.77 -9.54
C GLU A 138 -8.96 28.84 -9.39
N THR A 139 -9.38 29.14 -8.15
CA THR A 139 -10.51 30.06 -7.91
C THR A 139 -10.17 31.50 -8.38
N PRO A 140 -11.03 32.19 -9.17
CA PRO A 140 -10.74 33.51 -9.77
C PRO A 140 -10.37 34.65 -8.80
N ALA A 141 -10.62 34.46 -7.50
CA ALA A 141 -10.23 35.40 -6.45
C ALA A 141 -8.79 35.20 -5.94
N ASN A 142 -8.09 34.14 -6.39
CA ASN A 142 -6.74 33.84 -5.93
C ASN A 142 -5.66 34.39 -6.86
N ARG A 143 -4.66 34.96 -6.20
CA ARG A 143 -3.39 35.45 -6.75
C ARG A 143 -2.70 34.41 -7.64
N MET A 144 -1.88 34.88 -8.60
CA MET A 144 -0.93 34.02 -9.32
C MET A 144 -0.11 33.18 -8.31
N PHE A 145 0.14 31.92 -8.66
CA PHE A 145 0.89 30.94 -7.87
C PHE A 145 2.17 31.58 -7.33
N ASP A 146 2.28 31.74 -6.00
CA ASP A 146 3.47 32.33 -5.39
C ASP A 146 4.45 31.27 -4.90
N GLU A 147 5.65 31.70 -4.53
CA GLU A 147 6.70 30.79 -4.07
C GLU A 147 6.28 29.98 -2.83
N LYS A 148 5.42 30.52 -1.96
CA LYS A 148 4.93 29.80 -0.77
C LYS A 148 4.00 28.67 -1.18
N ASP A 149 3.15 28.90 -2.17
CA ASP A 149 2.23 27.90 -2.72
C ASP A 149 3.03 26.73 -3.35
N ILE A 150 4.14 27.02 -4.05
CA ILE A 150 5.06 25.99 -4.59
C ILE A 150 5.72 25.18 -3.47
N VAL A 151 6.20 25.84 -2.43
CA VAL A 151 6.82 25.17 -1.29
C VAL A 151 5.82 24.28 -0.56
N GLU A 152 4.58 24.73 -0.39
CA GLU A 152 3.53 23.92 0.22
C GLU A 152 3.13 22.72 -0.67
N LEU A 153 2.99 22.94 -1.98
CA LEU A 153 2.76 21.87 -2.96
C LEU A 153 3.82 20.78 -2.81
N ASN A 154 5.10 21.14 -2.89
CA ASN A 154 6.22 20.21 -2.78
C ASN A 154 6.23 19.44 -1.45
N LYS A 155 5.87 20.09 -0.34
CA LYS A 155 5.74 19.39 0.96
C LYS A 155 4.65 18.32 0.94
N LYS A 156 3.49 18.59 0.33
CA LYS A 156 2.41 17.60 0.21
C LYS A 156 2.84 16.44 -0.70
N VAL A 157 3.49 16.73 -1.83
CA VAL A 157 4.02 15.69 -2.72
C VAL A 157 5.06 14.81 -2.01
N GLN A 158 5.98 15.40 -1.23
CA GLN A 158 6.94 14.65 -0.41
C GLN A 158 6.28 13.71 0.59
N THR A 159 5.17 14.13 1.21
CA THR A 159 4.42 13.27 2.14
C THR A 159 3.81 12.08 1.40
N ILE A 160 3.24 12.30 0.21
CA ILE A 160 2.70 11.24 -0.65
C ILE A 160 3.80 10.26 -1.07
N GLU A 161 4.95 10.75 -1.54
CA GLU A 161 6.11 9.93 -1.93
C GLU A 161 6.56 9.03 -0.78
N LYS A 162 6.65 9.57 0.45
CA LYS A 162 7.00 8.79 1.66
C LYS A 162 6.01 7.66 1.92
N HIS A 163 4.71 7.92 1.78
CA HIS A 163 3.69 6.88 1.95
C HIS A 163 3.79 5.80 0.88
N VAL A 164 3.96 6.17 -0.40
CA VAL A 164 4.12 5.23 -1.52
C VAL A 164 5.33 4.32 -1.27
N LYS A 165 6.49 4.90 -0.94
CA LYS A 165 7.71 4.15 -0.65
C LYS A 165 7.52 3.17 0.50
N LYS A 166 6.93 3.61 1.61
CA LYS A 166 6.68 2.77 2.78
C LYS A 166 5.73 1.62 2.48
N ILE A 167 4.66 1.86 1.71
CA ILE A 167 3.73 0.80 1.30
C ILE A 167 4.45 -0.24 0.44
N ARG A 168 5.27 0.22 -0.51
CA ARG A 168 6.05 -0.66 -1.38
C ARG A 168 7.02 -1.53 -0.59
N GLU A 169 7.79 -0.94 0.33
CA GLU A 169 8.71 -1.68 1.21
C GLU A 169 7.97 -2.76 2.02
N MET A 170 6.84 -2.41 2.65
CA MET A 170 6.00 -3.40 3.37
C MET A 170 5.46 -4.48 2.44
N PHE A 171 5.07 -4.14 1.21
CA PHE A 171 4.54 -5.08 0.24
C PHE A 171 5.60 -6.08 -0.24
N GLU A 172 6.83 -5.62 -0.45
CA GLU A 172 7.98 -6.47 -0.80
C GLU A 172 8.36 -7.42 0.35
N GLU A 173 8.33 -6.96 1.60
CA GLU A 173 8.57 -7.82 2.78
C GLU A 173 7.48 -8.87 2.93
N ARG A 174 6.23 -8.46 2.75
CA ARG A 174 5.07 -9.36 2.69
C ARG A 174 5.20 -10.39 1.57
N ASP A 175 5.78 -10.02 0.42
CA ASP A 175 6.04 -10.96 -0.68
C ASP A 175 6.96 -12.09 -0.25
N LYS A 176 8.07 -11.67 0.36
CA LYS A 176 9.15 -12.56 0.76
C LYS A 176 8.59 -13.61 1.71
N LEU A 177 7.72 -13.24 2.66
CA LEU A 177 7.08 -14.19 3.58
C LEU A 177 6.21 -15.25 2.88
N ILE A 178 5.64 -14.92 1.73
CA ILE A 178 4.78 -15.84 0.98
C ILE A 178 5.59 -16.70 0.02
N ASN A 179 6.66 -16.14 -0.54
CA ASN A 179 7.42 -16.74 -1.64
C ASN A 179 8.80 -17.32 -1.25
N LEU A 180 9.43 -17.00 -0.11
CA LEU A 180 10.77 -17.49 0.31
C LEU A 180 10.80 -18.96 0.74
N LYS A 181 11.60 -19.87 0.16
CA LYS A 181 11.67 -21.31 0.57
C LYS A 181 11.82 -21.48 2.10
N LYS A 182 11.18 -22.50 2.69
CA LYS A 182 11.03 -22.72 4.16
C LYS A 182 12.33 -22.55 4.97
N LEU A 183 13.47 -22.97 4.43
CA LEU A 183 14.80 -22.81 5.04
C LEU A 183 15.21 -21.35 5.25
N HIS A 184 14.85 -20.43 4.34
CA HIS A 184 15.21 -19.02 4.44
C HIS A 184 14.20 -18.18 5.24
N LEU A 185 13.02 -18.74 5.53
CA LEU A 185 11.93 -18.01 6.16
C LEU A 185 12.13 -17.87 7.68
N LEU A 186 12.64 -18.91 8.32
CA LEU A 186 12.91 -18.90 9.76
C LEU A 186 14.04 -17.94 10.13
N ASP A 187 15.04 -17.81 9.28
CA ASP A 187 16.14 -16.86 9.49
C ASP A 187 15.66 -15.42 9.29
N PHE A 188 14.86 -15.15 8.24
CA PHE A 188 14.26 -13.84 8.00
C PHE A 188 13.36 -13.36 9.16
N VAL A 189 12.49 -14.24 9.67
CA VAL A 189 11.61 -13.91 10.81
C VAL A 189 12.40 -13.63 12.08
N LYS A 190 13.45 -14.43 12.36
CA LYS A 190 14.31 -14.23 13.54
C LYS A 190 15.12 -12.92 13.49
N GLU A 191 15.55 -12.49 12.31
CA GLU A 191 16.24 -11.20 12.14
C GLU A 191 15.30 -10.02 12.37
N LYS A 192 14.07 -10.08 11.85
CA LYS A 192 13.09 -8.99 11.98
C LYS A 192 12.53 -8.81 13.39
N ILE A 193 12.28 -9.90 14.14
CA ILE A 193 11.78 -9.82 15.54
C ILE A 193 12.77 -9.11 16.48
N LYS A 194 14.06 -9.07 16.15
CA LYS A 194 15.06 -8.31 16.95
C LYS A 194 15.01 -6.80 16.72
N THR A 195 14.26 -6.32 15.73
CA THR A 195 14.31 -4.92 15.26
C THR A 195 12.99 -4.17 15.47
N ILE A 196 11.98 -4.81 16.07
CA ILE A 196 10.72 -4.21 16.53
C ILE A 196 10.74 -4.19 18.05
#